data_AF-A0A965JNL0-F1
#
_entry.id   AF-A0A965JNL0-F1
#
_cell.length_a   1.000
_cell.length_b   1.000
_cell.length_c   1.000
_cell.angle_alpha   90.00
_cell.angle_beta   90.00
_cell.angle_gamma   90.00
#
_symmetry.space_group_name_H-M   'P 1'
#
loop_
_entity.id
_entity.type
_entity.pdbx_description
1 polymer ?
#
loop_
_entity_poly.entity_id
_entity_poly.type
_entity_poly.pdbx_seq_one_letter_code
_entity_poly.pdbx_strand_id
1 'polypeptide(L)'
;LFLRKLVAGGSAHSFGIYVARMAGMPNSVIARAEHVLKDLENSHSSVGGKAKKIDAKSSKDDNMQLSFFQLNDPVLEQIHEELINIDINILTPVEALMKLNDIKKIIGG
;
A
#
# COMPACT_ATOMS: atom_id res chain seq x y z
N LEU A 1 -4.98 2.32 35.25
CA LEU A 1 -4.73 1.27 36.26
C LEU A 1 -4.76 -0.09 35.55
N PHE A 2 -3.71 -0.91 35.65
CA PHE A 2 -3.68 -2.24 35.01
C PHE A 2 -4.24 -3.30 35.94
N LEU A 3 -5.24 -4.06 35.48
CA LEU A 3 -5.73 -5.22 36.21
C LEU A 3 -4.78 -6.40 35.93
N ARG A 4 -4.07 -6.87 36.97
CA ARG A 4 -3.17 -8.03 36.90
C ARG A 4 -3.93 -9.35 37.02
N LYS A 5 -5.03 -9.50 36.28
CA LYS A 5 -5.92 -10.66 36.34
C LYS A 5 -6.10 -11.23 34.94
N LEU A 6 -5.83 -12.51 34.78
CA LEU A 6 -6.08 -13.23 33.54
C LEU A 6 -7.54 -13.74 33.55
N VAL A 7 -8.27 -13.46 32.48
CA VAL A 7 -9.66 -13.88 32.29
C VAL A 7 -9.76 -14.55 30.92
N ALA A 8 -10.55 -15.62 30.82
CA ALA A 8 -10.79 -16.30 29.55
C ALA A 8 -11.56 -15.38 28.60
N GLY A 9 -11.04 -15.21 27.37
CA GLY A 9 -11.60 -14.32 26.36
C GLY A 9 -10.53 -13.51 25.62
N GLY A 10 -10.91 -12.83 24.55
CA GLY A 10 -10.08 -11.87 23.84
C GLY A 10 -10.21 -10.45 24.40
N SER A 11 -9.31 -9.54 24.00
CA SER A 11 -9.48 -8.12 24.28
C SER A 11 -10.62 -7.55 23.42
N ALA A 12 -11.58 -6.86 24.04
CA ALA A 12 -12.67 -6.19 23.33
C ALA A 12 -12.23 -4.91 22.60
N HIS A 13 -11.08 -4.34 22.98
CA HIS A 13 -10.62 -3.05 22.46
C HIS A 13 -9.12 -3.02 22.20
N SER A 14 -8.70 -2.14 21.29
CA SER A 14 -7.30 -1.89 20.98
C SER A 14 -6.67 -0.98 22.04
N PHE A 15 -6.13 -1.58 23.10
CA PHE A 15 -5.40 -0.86 24.14
C PHE A 15 -4.10 -0.22 23.63
N GLY A 16 -3.54 -0.68 22.52
CA GLY A 16 -2.31 -0.14 21.93
C GLY A 16 -2.45 1.33 21.51
N ILE A 17 -3.56 1.70 20.87
CA ILE A 17 -3.84 3.09 20.47
C ILE A 17 -3.99 3.98 21.70
N TYR A 18 -4.63 3.46 22.76
CA TYR A 18 -4.81 4.19 24.01
C TYR A 18 -3.47 4.44 24.73
N VAL A 19 -2.57 3.46 24.72
CA VAL A 19 -1.20 3.61 25.24
C VAL A 19 -0.40 4.61 24.39
N ALA A 20 -0.50 4.55 23.06
CA ALA A 20 0.14 5.52 22.17
C ALA A 20 -0.32 6.96 22.44
N ARG A 21 -1.61 7.16 22.73
CA ARG A 21 -2.16 8.46 23.15
C ARG A 21 -1.57 8.92 24.48
N MET A 22 -1.49 8.04 25.47
CA MET A 22 -0.86 8.35 26.77
C MET A 22 0.64 8.62 26.65
N ALA A 23 1.32 8.02 25.66
CA ALA A 23 2.73 8.22 25.36
C ALA A 23 3.01 9.55 24.60
N GLY A 24 1.98 10.34 24.28
CA GLY A 24 2.12 11.63 23.61
C GLY A 24 2.37 11.54 22.11
N MET A 25 1.95 10.44 21.47
CA MET A 25 2.05 10.32 20.01
C MET A 25 1.22 11.42 19.31
N PRO A 26 1.66 11.91 18.13
CA PRO A 26 0.93 12.96 17.41
C PRO A 26 -0.52 12.57 17.10
N ASN A 27 -1.45 13.53 17.26
CA ASN A 27 -2.88 13.31 17.05
C ASN A 27 -3.21 12.81 15.63
N SER A 28 -2.45 13.24 14.62
CA SER A 28 -2.62 12.78 13.23
C SER A 28 -2.33 11.28 13.06
N VAL A 29 -1.37 10.73 13.82
CA VAL A 29 -1.04 9.31 13.81
C VAL A 29 -2.12 8.50 14.53
N ILE A 30 -2.60 9.01 15.67
CA ILE A 30 -3.67 8.37 16.44
C ILE A 30 -4.97 8.29 15.62
N ALA A 31 -5.37 9.40 14.98
CA ALA A 31 -6.57 9.45 14.14
C ALA A 31 -6.51 8.47 12.95
N ARG A 32 -5.34 8.36 12.31
CA ARG A 32 -5.13 7.38 11.23
C ARG A 32 -5.22 5.94 11.75
N ALA A 33 -4.60 5.66 12.89
CA ALA A 33 -4.64 4.33 13.50
C ALA A 33 -6.07 3.91 13.87
N GLU A 34 -6.90 4.85 14.35
CA GLU A 34 -8.33 4.61 14.62
C GLU A 34 -9.12 4.29 13.35
N HIS A 35 -8.86 5.00 12.25
CA HIS A 35 -9.49 4.71 10.95
C HIS A 35 -9.13 3.30 10.45
N VAL A 36 -7.84 2.96 10.45
CA VAL A 36 -7.36 1.64 10.03
C VAL A 36 -7.92 0.53 10.91
N LEU A 37 -8.01 0.74 12.23
CA LEU A 37 -8.62 -0.22 13.16
C LEU A 37 -10.08 -0.49 12.78
N LYS A 38 -10.86 0.56 12.51
CA LYS A 38 -12.26 0.44 12.11
C LYS A 38 -12.42 -0.36 10.81
N ASP A 39 -11.55 -0.12 9.84
CA ASP A 39 -11.54 -0.87 8.58
C ASP A 39 -11.20 -2.35 8.79
N LEU A 40 -10.21 -2.64 9.64
CA LEU A 40 -9.83 -4.00 9.99
C LEU A 40 -10.92 -4.75 10.75
N GLU A 41 -11.58 -4.12 11.71
CA GLU A 41 -12.71 -4.70 12.45
C GLU A 41 -13.90 -4.99 11.52
N ASN A 42 -14.22 -4.06 10.62
CA ASN A 42 -15.24 -4.27 9.59
C ASN A 42 -14.86 -5.44 8.67
N SER A 43 -13.60 -5.53 8.25
CA SER A 43 -13.10 -6.64 7.42
C SER A 43 -13.07 -7.98 8.15
N HIS A 44 -12.88 -7.98 9.47
CA HIS A 44 -12.85 -9.20 10.29
C HIS A 44 -14.26 -9.66 10.69
N SER A 45 -15.21 -8.74 10.84
CA SER A 45 -16.61 -9.05 11.12
C SER A 45 -17.33 -9.80 9.99
N SER A 46 -16.77 -9.80 8.78
CA SER A 46 -17.24 -10.62 7.64
C SER A 46 -16.57 -12.00 7.54
N VAL A 47 -15.61 -12.32 8.42
CA VAL A 47 -14.85 -13.59 8.41
C VAL A 47 -15.60 -14.67 9.22
N GLY A 48 -16.88 -14.82 8.93
CA GLY A 48 -17.54 -16.13 8.93
C GLY A 48 -17.40 -16.84 7.56
N GLY A 49 -16.89 -16.15 6.53
CA GLY A 49 -16.69 -16.76 5.22
C GLY A 49 -15.83 -15.93 4.29
N LYS A 50 -14.64 -16.46 4.00
CA LYS A 50 -13.74 -16.10 2.89
C LYS A 50 -13.04 -14.74 3.03
N ALA A 51 -11.73 -14.82 3.31
CA ALA A 51 -10.76 -13.76 3.09
C ALA A 51 -10.88 -13.25 1.64
N LYS A 52 -11.51 -12.08 1.49
CA LYS A 52 -11.47 -11.33 0.24
C LYS A 52 -10.29 -10.37 0.33
N LYS A 53 -9.32 -10.54 -0.57
CA LYS A 53 -8.17 -9.66 -0.72
C LYS A 53 -8.65 -8.21 -0.78
N ILE A 54 -7.99 -7.34 -0.03
CA ILE A 54 -8.28 -5.92 0.06
C ILE A 54 -7.95 -5.29 -1.30
N ASP A 55 -8.98 -4.98 -2.09
CA ASP A 55 -8.88 -4.01 -3.18
C ASP A 55 -8.91 -2.60 -2.56
N ALA A 56 -7.76 -1.93 -2.60
CA ALA A 56 -7.55 -0.58 -2.10
C ALA A 56 -8.24 0.48 -2.99
N LYS A 57 -9.57 0.49 -2.99
CA LYS A 57 -10.35 1.47 -3.76
C LYS A 57 -11.60 1.88 -2.99
N SER A 58 -11.46 2.76 -2.00
CA SER A 58 -12.49 3.74 -1.59
C SER A 58 -12.02 4.62 -0.43
N SER A 59 -11.30 5.69 -0.75
CA SER A 59 -11.27 6.93 0.05
C SER A 59 -10.68 8.04 -0.81
N LYS A 60 -11.52 8.58 -1.70
CA LYS A 60 -11.33 9.91 -2.28
C LYS A 60 -11.72 10.92 -1.19
N ASP A 61 -10.76 11.39 -0.41
CA ASP A 61 -10.59 12.81 -0.13
C ASP A 61 -9.34 13.07 0.73
N ASP A 62 -8.58 14.08 0.28
CA ASP A 62 -7.64 14.90 1.03
C ASP A 62 -6.35 14.32 1.63
N ASN A 63 -5.86 13.21 1.08
CA ASN A 63 -4.41 13.02 1.01
C ASN A 63 -3.96 13.37 -0.41
N MET A 64 -3.46 14.59 -0.57
CA MET A 64 -2.33 14.85 -1.47
C MET A 64 -1.13 14.05 -0.93
N GLN A 65 -1.26 12.71 -0.98
CA GLN A 65 -0.18 11.78 -0.81
C GLN A 65 0.83 12.21 -1.85
N LEU A 66 1.99 12.66 -1.37
CA LEU A 66 3.15 12.95 -2.20
C LEU A 66 3.22 11.85 -3.25
N SER A 67 3.04 12.25 -4.49
CA SER A 67 3.01 11.43 -5.69
C SER A 67 4.40 10.88 -6.01
N PHE A 68 5.07 10.33 -4.99
CA PHE A 68 6.34 9.62 -5.11
C PHE A 68 6.14 8.21 -5.66
N PHE A 69 4.90 7.70 -5.61
CA PHE A 69 4.46 6.44 -6.21
C PHE A 69 3.09 6.61 -6.87
N GLN A 70 2.96 7.56 -7.82
CA GLN A 70 1.87 7.47 -8.80
C GLN A 70 2.09 6.19 -9.61
N LEU A 71 1.46 5.09 -9.18
CA LEU A 71 1.58 3.75 -9.74
C LEU A 71 0.98 3.60 -11.15
N ASN A 72 0.51 4.69 -11.76
CA ASN A 72 -0.19 4.68 -13.05
C ASN A 72 0.29 5.83 -13.94
N ASP A 73 1.61 6.11 -13.99
CA ASP A 73 2.12 6.90 -15.10
C ASP A 73 2.00 6.03 -16.36
N PRO A 74 1.13 6.39 -17.34
CA PRO A 74 0.94 5.59 -18.54
C PRO A 74 2.24 5.37 -19.32
N VAL A 75 3.24 6.25 -19.14
CA VAL A 75 4.57 6.11 -19.73
C VAL A 75 5.36 4.99 -19.05
N LEU A 76 5.32 4.89 -17.71
CA LEU A 76 5.99 3.81 -16.99
C LEU A 76 5.34 2.45 -17.24
N GLU A 77 4.01 2.41 -17.38
CA GLU A 77 3.26 1.18 -17.67
C GLU A 77 3.65 0.62 -19.06
N GLN A 78 3.76 1.50 -20.06
CA GLN A 78 4.25 1.15 -21.40
C GLN A 78 5.68 0.60 -21.36
N ILE A 79 6.59 1.25 -20.63
CA ILE A 79 7.99 0.80 -20.50
C ILE A 79 8.05 -0.56 -19.79
N HIS A 80 7.24 -0.76 -18.75
CA HIS A 80 7.17 -2.00 -18.01
C HIS A 80 6.68 -3.17 -18.87
N GLU A 81 5.62 -2.97 -19.66
CA GLU A 81 5.17 -3.97 -20.63
C GLU A 81 6.23 -4.28 -21.69
N GLU A 82 6.95 -3.27 -22.17
CA GLU A 82 8.01 -3.45 -23.15
C GLU A 82 9.17 -4.29 -22.57
N LEU A 83 9.59 -4.00 -21.33
CA LEU A 83 10.63 -4.73 -20.62
C LEU A 83 10.27 -6.20 -20.36
N ILE A 84 9.01 -6.50 -20.03
CA ILE A 84 8.55 -7.88 -19.80
C ILE A 84 8.60 -8.70 -21.08
N ASN A 85 8.28 -8.09 -22.22
CA ASN A 85 8.21 -8.78 -23.51
C ASN A 85 9.58 -8.90 -24.21
N ILE A 86 10.63 -8.26 -23.68
CA ILE A 86 11.98 -8.34 -24.24
C ILE A 86 12.66 -9.63 -23.77
N ASP A 87 13.02 -10.50 -24.73
CA ASP A 87 13.93 -11.61 -24.49
C ASP A 87 15.38 -11.18 -24.72
N ILE A 88 16.11 -11.02 -23.63
CA ILE A 88 17.51 -10.60 -23.63
C ILE A 88 18.41 -11.65 -24.30
N ASN A 89 18.02 -12.93 -24.32
CA ASN A 89 18.88 -14.02 -24.82
C ASN A 89 18.89 -14.14 -26.34
N ILE A 90 17.93 -13.51 -27.02
CA ILE A 90 17.76 -13.57 -28.48
C ILE A 90 18.17 -12.25 -29.15
N LEU A 91 18.45 -11.22 -28.35
CA LEU A 91 18.69 -9.88 -28.85
C LEU A 91 20.13 -9.69 -29.32
N THR A 92 20.31 -9.09 -30.49
CA THR A 92 21.63 -8.66 -30.94
C THR A 92 22.07 -7.39 -30.21
N PRO A 93 23.38 -7.13 -30.04
CA PRO A 93 23.87 -5.93 -29.38
C PRO A 93 23.36 -4.61 -29.99
N VAL A 94 23.14 -4.59 -31.31
CA VAL A 94 22.61 -3.43 -32.04
C VAL A 94 21.13 -3.21 -31.71
N GLU A 95 20.33 -4.27 -31.67
CA GLU A 95 18.91 -4.20 -31.30
C GLU A 95 18.73 -3.74 -29.85
N ALA A 96 19.63 -4.16 -28.95
CA ALA A 96 19.58 -3.76 -27.55
C ALA A 96 19.78 -2.25 -27.41
N LEU A 97 20.75 -1.74 -28.15
CA LEU A 97 21.06 -0.31 -28.16
C LEU A 97 19.93 0.52 -28.77
N MET A 98 19.26 0.01 -29.81
CA MET A 98 18.10 0.66 -30.42
C MET A 98 16.90 0.70 -29.46
N LYS A 99 16.56 -0.42 -28.82
CA LYS A 99 15.48 -0.48 -27.82
C LYS A 99 15.73 0.46 -26.63
N LEU A 100 16.96 0.52 -26.13
CA LEU A 100 17.34 1.45 -25.07
C LEU A 100 17.19 2.92 -25.49
N ASN A 101 17.49 3.25 -26.75
CA ASN A 101 17.32 4.59 -27.28
C ASN A 101 15.85 4.98 -27.40
N ASP A 102 14.98 4.03 -27.77
CA ASP A 102 13.54 4.27 -27.88
C ASP A 102 12.92 4.50 -26.49
N ILE A 103 13.27 3.68 -25.49
CA ILE A 103 12.88 3.90 -24.09
C ILE A 103 13.34 5.27 -23.58
N LYS A 104 14.56 5.70 -23.95
CA LYS A 104 15.09 7.03 -23.56
C LYS A 104 14.29 8.18 -24.17
N LYS A 105 13.85 8.08 -25.43
CA LYS A 105 13.00 9.10 -26.06
C LYS A 105 11.64 9.20 -25.39
N ILE A 106 11.06 8.06 -25.00
CA ILE A 106 9.75 7.98 -24.31
C ILE A 106 9.79 8.71 -22.96
N ILE A 107 10.93 8.68 -22.25
CA ILE A 107 11.11 9.34 -20.94
C ILE A 107 11.36 10.87 -21.09
N GLY A 108 11.57 11.38 -22.30
CA GLY A 108 11.78 12.82 -22.55
C GLY A 108 13.25 13.26 -22.67
N GLY A 109 14.11 12.39 -23.21
CA GLY A 109 15.50 12.69 -23.54
C GLY A 109 15.72 13.32 -24.91
#